data_AF-A0A935KRS8-F1
#
_entry.id   AF-A0A935KRS8-F1
#
_cell.length_a   1.000
_cell.length_b   1.000
_cell.length_c   1.000
_cell.angle_alpha   90.00
_cell.angle_beta   90.00
_cell.angle_gamma   90.00
#
_symmetry.space_group_name_H-M   'P 1'
#
loop_
_entity.id
_entity.type
_entity.pdbx_description
1 polymer ?
#
loop_
_entity_poly.entity_id
_entity_poly.type
_entity_poly.pdbx_seq_one_letter_code
_entity_poly.pdbx_strand_id
1 'polypeptide(L)'
;MKTILTAIVCVIFTLSSLSSLAGGYENKSTSTYSLWLGDFRINNYWLSNELTFEIRMINSGNSEIEYAGGRFIINFYAPVANGGELTYSITALTLDLPVNLRPVNPQIHINGDSGKLILESNLFPGSGNGFLIPPDITGKRIIKMKLRTSASSFLIKNGAIGYYVELYPEWRNLPMENSTNIFAYEDSRLRNITSPQNHFINGIGLTPVELTSLHLK
;
A
#
# COMPACT_ATOMS: atom_id res chain seq x y z
N MET A 1 -52.64 63.40 6.36
CA MET A 1 -51.29 62.94 6.74
C MET A 1 -51.40 61.53 7.30
N LYS A 2 -50.99 60.52 6.54
CA LYS A 2 -49.81 59.66 6.81
C LYS A 2 -50.06 58.64 7.96
N THR A 3 -50.34 57.37 7.61
CA THR A 3 -49.44 56.16 7.75
C THR A 3 -49.67 55.40 9.07
N ILE A 4 -49.59 54.06 9.22
CA ILE A 4 -49.21 52.90 8.40
C ILE A 4 -49.98 51.68 8.95
N LEU A 5 -50.35 50.77 8.04
CA LEU A 5 -50.95 49.45 8.27
C LEU A 5 -49.82 48.40 8.24
N THR A 6 -49.71 47.52 9.23
CA THR A 6 -48.81 46.36 9.19
C THR A 6 -49.65 45.09 9.25
N ALA A 7 -49.75 44.37 8.13
CA ALA A 7 -50.38 43.05 8.06
C ALA A 7 -49.29 42.00 7.81
N ILE A 8 -49.25 40.98 8.67
CA ILE A 8 -48.39 39.81 8.57
C ILE A 8 -49.03 38.86 7.56
N VAL A 9 -48.35 38.60 6.43
CA VAL A 9 -48.76 37.61 5.44
C VAL A 9 -48.07 36.28 5.77
N CYS A 10 -48.88 35.29 6.13
CA CYS A 10 -48.47 33.90 6.30
C CYS A 10 -48.53 33.21 4.92
N VAL A 11 -47.38 32.85 4.37
CA VAL A 11 -47.31 32.12 3.09
C VAL A 11 -47.22 30.63 3.39
N ILE A 12 -48.29 29.90 3.11
CA ILE A 12 -48.32 28.44 3.07
C ILE A 12 -47.92 28.04 1.64
N PHE A 13 -46.76 27.41 1.49
CA PHE A 13 -46.38 26.73 0.24
C PHE A 13 -46.80 25.26 0.31
N THR A 14 -47.79 24.90 -0.51
CA THR A 14 -48.07 23.51 -0.87
C THR A 14 -47.09 23.09 -1.97
N LEU A 15 -46.17 22.16 -1.66
CA LEU A 15 -45.36 21.48 -2.67
C LEU A 15 -46.22 20.44 -3.39
N SER A 16 -46.61 20.74 -4.63
CA SER A 16 -47.06 19.74 -5.58
C SER A 16 -45.85 19.00 -6.16
N SER A 17 -45.96 17.68 -6.20
CA SER A 17 -44.94 16.74 -6.68
C SER A 17 -44.61 16.95 -8.16
N LEU A 18 -43.42 17.48 -8.45
CA LEU A 18 -42.74 17.26 -9.73
C LEU A 18 -42.04 15.90 -9.67
N SER A 19 -42.60 14.88 -10.34
CA SER A 19 -41.86 13.69 -10.74
C SER A 19 -40.85 14.09 -11.81
N SER A 20 -39.69 14.60 -11.38
CA SER A 20 -38.54 14.75 -12.27
C SER A 20 -37.99 13.36 -12.57
N LEU A 21 -37.68 13.19 -13.85
CA LEU A 21 -36.92 12.13 -14.48
C LEU A 21 -35.48 12.12 -13.90
N ALA A 22 -35.35 11.88 -12.60
CA ALA A 22 -34.08 11.72 -11.94
C ALA A 22 -33.63 10.28 -12.18
N GLY A 23 -32.82 10.08 -13.23
CA GLY A 23 -31.92 8.94 -13.26
C GLY A 23 -31.21 8.92 -11.92
N GLY A 24 -31.43 7.86 -11.14
CA GLY A 24 -30.86 7.71 -9.83
C GLY A 24 -29.36 7.87 -9.95
N TYR A 25 -28.83 8.99 -9.44
CA TYR A 25 -27.46 8.99 -8.96
C TYR A 25 -27.48 8.09 -7.73
N GLU A 26 -27.39 6.78 -7.97
CA GLU A 26 -26.84 5.89 -6.96
C GLU A 26 -25.51 6.52 -6.58
N ASN A 27 -25.36 6.84 -5.29
CA ASN A 27 -24.06 7.15 -4.74
C ASN A 27 -23.19 5.92 -5.00
N LYS A 28 -22.49 5.93 -6.14
CA LYS A 28 -21.53 4.89 -6.47
C LYS A 28 -20.54 4.90 -5.32
N SER A 29 -20.57 3.84 -4.51
CA SER A 29 -19.62 3.67 -3.42
C SER A 29 -18.23 3.70 -4.05
N THR A 30 -17.54 4.82 -3.93
CA THR A 30 -16.14 4.91 -4.29
C THR A 30 -15.41 4.10 -3.24
N SER A 31 -15.09 2.85 -3.55
CA SER A 31 -14.29 2.01 -2.67
C SER A 31 -12.95 2.69 -2.44
N THR A 32 -12.78 3.31 -1.28
CA THR A 32 -11.52 3.94 -0.87
C THR A 32 -10.59 2.88 -0.34
N TYR A 33 -9.37 2.85 -0.84
CA TYR A 33 -8.36 1.88 -0.39
C TYR A 33 -6.99 2.56 -0.28
N SER A 34 -6.13 1.95 0.51
CA SER A 34 -4.74 2.34 0.70
C SER A 34 -3.80 1.16 0.52
N LEU A 35 -2.68 1.38 -0.15
CA LEU A 35 -1.58 0.43 -0.23
C LEU A 35 -0.57 0.73 0.87
N TRP A 36 -0.09 -0.31 1.53
CA TRP A 36 0.82 -0.23 2.65
C TRP A 36 2.06 -1.09 2.39
N LEU A 37 3.24 -0.48 2.50
CA LEU A 37 4.52 -1.17 2.65
C LEU A 37 4.93 -1.09 4.12
N GLY A 38 5.18 -2.20 4.78
CA GLY A 38 5.51 -2.17 6.20
C GLY A 38 5.99 -3.51 6.74
N ASP A 39 5.95 -3.63 8.08
CA ASP A 39 6.42 -4.80 8.83
C ASP A 39 7.86 -5.21 8.47
N PHE A 40 8.74 -4.21 8.31
CA PHE A 40 10.17 -4.44 8.15
C PHE A 40 10.73 -5.15 9.39
N ARG A 41 11.15 -6.40 9.22
CA ARG A 41 11.75 -7.24 10.27
C ARG A 41 13.13 -7.68 9.85
N ILE A 42 14.11 -7.35 10.67
CA ILE A 42 15.50 -7.80 10.53
C ILE A 42 15.73 -8.96 11.48
N ASN A 43 16.19 -10.09 10.95
CA ASN A 43 16.55 -11.25 11.78
C ASN A 43 17.91 -10.99 12.42
N ASN A 44 17.95 -10.57 13.69
CA ASN A 44 19.17 -10.22 14.45
C ASN A 44 19.85 -8.93 13.95
N TYR A 45 19.42 -7.79 14.49
CA TYR A 45 19.66 -6.42 14.02
C TYR A 45 21.10 -6.01 13.69
N TRP A 46 22.10 -6.66 14.30
CA TRP A 46 23.51 -6.24 14.22
C TRP A 46 24.36 -7.04 13.23
N LEU A 47 23.87 -8.21 12.81
CA LEU A 47 24.60 -9.16 11.95
C LEU A 47 23.69 -9.73 10.86
N SER A 48 22.54 -9.10 10.63
CA SER A 48 21.64 -9.61 9.62
C SER A 48 22.07 -9.18 8.24
N ASN A 49 22.22 -10.17 7.38
CA ASN A 49 22.25 -9.98 5.94
C ASN A 49 20.87 -10.20 5.33
N GLU A 50 19.79 -10.31 6.13
CA GLU A 50 18.44 -10.63 5.66
C GLU A 50 17.38 -9.70 6.26
N LEU A 51 16.58 -9.09 5.40
CA LEU A 51 15.47 -8.19 5.74
C LEU A 51 14.19 -8.76 5.15
N THR A 52 13.17 -8.92 5.97
CA THR A 52 11.82 -9.27 5.50
C THR A 52 10.88 -8.08 5.64
N PHE A 53 9.93 -7.96 4.72
CA PHE A 53 8.91 -6.91 4.76
C PHE A 53 7.65 -7.38 4.06
N GLU A 54 6.54 -6.69 4.27
CA GLU A 54 5.23 -7.07 3.76
C GLU A 54 4.61 -5.93 2.94
N ILE A 55 3.91 -6.31 1.87
CA ILE A 55 3.00 -5.42 1.16
C ILE A 55 1.59 -5.81 1.59
N ARG A 56 0.82 -4.83 2.04
CA ARG A 56 -0.56 -4.97 2.52
C ARG A 56 -1.46 -4.01 1.76
N MET A 57 -2.71 -4.41 1.58
CA MET A 57 -3.77 -3.57 1.05
C MET A 57 -4.81 -3.35 2.14
N ILE A 58 -5.07 -2.10 2.47
CA ILE A 58 -6.06 -1.67 3.46
C ILE A 58 -7.28 -1.18 2.68
N ASN A 59 -8.42 -1.82 2.89
CA ASN A 59 -9.68 -1.31 2.38
C ASN A 59 -10.30 -0.44 3.48
N SER A 60 -10.39 0.87 3.23
CA SER A 60 -10.97 1.85 4.15
C SER A 60 -12.40 2.25 3.76
N GLY A 61 -12.95 1.65 2.70
CA GLY A 61 -14.32 1.84 2.26
C GLY A 61 -15.34 1.09 3.11
N ASN A 62 -16.58 1.07 2.63
CA ASN A 62 -17.71 0.40 3.30
C ASN A 62 -18.14 -0.91 2.61
N SER A 63 -17.48 -1.29 1.52
CA SER A 63 -17.77 -2.47 0.71
C SER A 63 -16.49 -3.24 0.42
N GLU A 64 -16.62 -4.52 0.07
CA GLU A 64 -15.47 -5.33 -0.33
C GLU A 64 -14.89 -4.85 -1.66
N ILE A 65 -13.59 -5.02 -1.84
CA ILE A 65 -12.89 -4.80 -3.11
C ILE A 65 -12.53 -6.15 -3.70
N GLU A 66 -12.93 -6.40 -4.94
CA GLU A 66 -12.49 -7.59 -5.66
C GLU A 66 -11.10 -7.35 -6.26
N TYR A 67 -10.06 -7.66 -5.49
CA TYR A 67 -8.66 -7.55 -5.90
C TYR A 67 -8.32 -8.55 -7.00
N ALA A 68 -7.82 -8.05 -8.14
CA ALA A 68 -7.47 -8.87 -9.30
C ALA A 68 -5.97 -9.15 -9.40
N GLY A 69 -5.13 -8.22 -8.92
CA GLY A 69 -3.67 -8.36 -8.95
C GLY A 69 -2.95 -7.02 -8.84
N GLY A 70 -1.62 -7.07 -8.81
CA GLY A 70 -0.82 -5.86 -8.75
C GLY A 70 0.63 -6.08 -9.12
N ARG A 71 1.23 -5.05 -9.70
CA ARG A 71 2.66 -4.90 -9.94
C ARG A 71 3.21 -3.93 -8.92
N PHE A 72 4.27 -4.30 -8.22
CA PHE A 72 4.84 -3.51 -7.13
C PHE A 72 6.27 -3.13 -7.46
N ILE A 73 6.56 -1.83 -7.41
CA ILE A 73 7.90 -1.30 -7.69
C ILE A 73 8.32 -0.36 -6.58
N ILE A 74 9.40 -0.73 -5.90
CA ILE A 74 9.94 -0.01 -4.75
C ILE A 74 11.35 0.45 -5.10
N ASN A 75 11.59 1.76 -5.13
CA ASN A 75 12.95 2.30 -5.18
C ASN A 75 13.62 2.13 -3.81
N PHE A 76 14.94 1.98 -3.78
CA PHE A 76 15.71 1.90 -2.55
C PHE A 76 17.15 2.40 -2.74
N TYR A 77 17.86 2.64 -1.63
CA TYR A 77 19.28 3.02 -1.62
C TYR A 77 20.18 1.78 -1.76
N ALA A 78 20.83 1.62 -2.92
CA ALA A 78 21.59 0.42 -3.25
C ALA A 78 22.79 0.11 -2.34
N PRO A 79 23.53 1.12 -1.82
CA PRO A 79 24.65 0.88 -0.91
C PRO A 79 24.28 0.17 0.39
N VAL A 80 22.97 0.02 0.69
CA VAL A 80 22.46 -0.87 1.74
C VAL A 80 23.09 -2.27 1.69
N ALA A 81 23.49 -2.74 0.50
CA ALA A 81 24.14 -4.04 0.29
C ALA A 81 25.50 -4.20 0.98
N ASN A 82 26.13 -3.10 1.43
CA ASN A 82 27.43 -3.09 2.11
C ASN A 82 28.55 -3.77 1.28
N GLY A 83 28.62 -3.44 -0.01
CA GLY A 83 29.59 -4.04 -0.94
C GLY A 83 29.25 -5.47 -1.38
N GLY A 84 28.17 -6.07 -0.86
CA GLY A 84 27.65 -7.36 -1.32
C GLY A 84 26.68 -7.26 -2.49
N GLU A 85 26.29 -8.41 -3.02
CA GLU A 85 25.22 -8.56 -4.00
C GLU A 85 23.87 -8.72 -3.30
N LEU A 86 22.83 -8.11 -3.86
CA LEU A 86 21.47 -8.21 -3.31
C LEU A 86 20.65 -9.27 -4.03
N THR A 87 19.94 -10.07 -3.24
CA THR A 87 18.96 -11.05 -3.71
C THR A 87 17.58 -10.69 -3.17
N TYR A 88 16.57 -10.79 -4.04
CA TYR A 88 15.19 -10.44 -3.72
C TYR A 88 14.27 -11.62 -4.04
N SER A 89 13.43 -12.01 -3.08
CA SER A 89 12.60 -13.21 -3.21
C SER A 89 11.27 -13.10 -2.45
N ILE A 90 10.28 -13.87 -2.92
CA ILE A 90 9.02 -14.09 -2.20
C ILE A 90 9.26 -15.11 -1.08
N THR A 91 8.76 -14.84 0.12
CA THR A 91 8.80 -15.80 1.22
C THR A 91 7.61 -16.76 1.13
N ALA A 92 7.85 -18.07 1.17
CA ALA A 92 6.88 -19.13 0.82
C ALA A 92 5.64 -19.29 1.73
N LEU A 93 5.38 -18.37 2.67
CA LEU A 93 4.39 -18.55 3.75
C LEU A 93 3.24 -17.53 3.77
N THR A 94 2.97 -16.78 2.71
CA THR A 94 1.75 -15.97 2.66
C THR A 94 0.56 -16.83 2.24
N LEU A 95 -0.20 -17.32 3.23
CA LEU A 95 -1.47 -18.04 3.04
C LEU A 95 -2.63 -17.10 2.66
N ASP A 96 -2.43 -15.79 2.80
CA ASP A 96 -3.51 -14.80 2.83
C ASP A 96 -4.12 -14.51 1.45
N LEU A 97 -3.37 -14.74 0.36
CA LEU A 97 -3.88 -14.70 -1.01
C LEU A 97 -3.80 -16.08 -1.68
N PRO A 98 -4.77 -16.44 -2.54
CA PRO A 98 -4.67 -17.57 -3.47
C PRO A 98 -3.43 -17.48 -4.35
N VAL A 99 -2.77 -18.60 -4.64
CA VAL A 99 -1.48 -18.64 -5.38
C VAL A 99 -1.57 -17.95 -6.74
N ASN A 100 -2.68 -18.09 -7.44
CA ASN A 100 -2.92 -17.47 -8.75
C ASN A 100 -3.08 -15.94 -8.71
N LEU A 101 -3.29 -15.35 -7.53
CA LEU A 101 -3.43 -13.90 -7.34
C LEU A 101 -2.21 -13.26 -6.67
N ARG A 102 -1.24 -14.09 -6.25
CA ARG A 102 0.02 -13.61 -5.69
C ARG A 102 0.87 -13.02 -6.81
N PRO A 103 1.47 -11.85 -6.61
CA PRO A 103 2.49 -11.33 -7.52
C PRO A 103 3.67 -12.30 -7.67
N VAL A 104 4.38 -12.23 -8.79
CA VAL A 104 5.40 -13.20 -9.24
C VAL A 104 6.66 -12.49 -9.72
N ASN A 105 7.69 -13.27 -10.06
CA ASN A 105 8.93 -12.80 -10.70
C ASN A 105 9.61 -11.64 -9.92
N PRO A 106 10.08 -11.88 -8.68
CA PRO A 106 10.85 -10.89 -7.96
C PRO A 106 12.14 -10.57 -8.72
N GLN A 107 12.37 -9.29 -8.99
CA GLN A 107 13.54 -8.78 -9.70
C GLN A 107 14.19 -7.63 -8.93
N ILE A 108 15.50 -7.47 -9.13
CA ILE A 108 16.28 -6.37 -8.58
C ILE A 108 17.07 -5.70 -9.70
N HIS A 109 17.01 -4.38 -9.77
CA HIS A 109 17.82 -3.58 -10.68
C HIS A 109 18.60 -2.54 -9.89
N ILE A 110 19.91 -2.50 -10.06
CA ILE A 110 20.80 -1.55 -9.39
C ILE A 110 21.42 -0.64 -10.46
N ASN A 111 21.42 0.67 -10.22
CA ASN A 111 22.06 1.69 -11.04
C ASN A 111 22.74 2.72 -10.14
N GLY A 112 24.06 2.61 -10.00
CA GLY A 112 24.84 3.39 -9.04
C GLY A 112 24.30 3.20 -7.61
N ASP A 113 24.03 4.32 -6.94
CA ASP A 113 23.52 4.31 -5.56
C ASP A 113 22.01 4.08 -5.46
N SER A 114 21.32 3.88 -6.58
CA SER A 114 19.87 3.66 -6.63
C SER A 114 19.53 2.23 -7.03
N GLY A 115 18.52 1.65 -6.39
CA GLY A 115 18.02 0.32 -6.70
C GLY A 115 16.51 0.30 -6.88
N LYS A 116 16.00 -0.73 -7.55
CA LYS A 116 14.57 -1.03 -7.70
C LYS A 116 14.31 -2.48 -7.38
N LEU A 117 13.33 -2.73 -6.52
CA LEU A 117 12.72 -4.03 -6.31
C LEU A 117 11.44 -4.06 -7.14
N ILE A 118 11.30 -5.07 -8.00
CA ILE A 118 10.15 -5.23 -8.88
C ILE A 118 9.50 -6.56 -8.57
N LEU A 119 8.17 -6.55 -8.49
CA LEU A 119 7.35 -7.73 -8.40
C LEU A 119 6.22 -7.60 -9.41
N GLU A 120 6.16 -8.51 -10.36
CA GLU A 120 5.20 -8.47 -11.46
C GLU A 120 3.84 -9.00 -11.04
N SER A 121 2.78 -8.51 -11.66
CA SER A 121 1.45 -9.10 -11.49
C SER A 121 1.41 -10.50 -12.10
N ASN A 122 0.69 -11.41 -11.46
CA ASN A 122 0.29 -12.66 -12.12
C ASN A 122 -0.83 -12.39 -13.14
N LEU A 123 -1.27 -13.43 -13.86
CA LEU A 123 -2.42 -13.36 -14.74
C LEU A 123 -3.67 -12.95 -13.95
N PHE A 124 -4.34 -11.89 -14.40
CA PHE A 124 -5.57 -11.46 -13.76
C PHE A 124 -6.67 -12.50 -13.97
N PRO A 125 -7.37 -12.93 -12.90
CA PRO A 125 -8.51 -13.83 -13.03
C PRO A 125 -9.66 -13.10 -13.73
N GLY A 126 -10.67 -13.81 -14.24
CA GLY A 126 -11.91 -13.15 -14.69
C GLY A 126 -12.70 -12.55 -13.53
N SER A 127 -13.60 -11.59 -13.81
CA SER A 127 -14.49 -11.02 -12.78
C SER A 127 -15.28 -12.11 -12.04
N GLY A 128 -15.50 -11.91 -10.75
CA GLY A 128 -16.07 -12.89 -9.83
C GLY A 128 -15.06 -13.89 -9.27
N ASN A 129 -13.80 -13.86 -9.72
CA ASN A 129 -12.74 -14.78 -9.31
C ASN A 129 -11.53 -14.05 -8.69
N GLY A 130 -11.62 -12.74 -8.47
CA GLY A 130 -10.65 -12.01 -7.66
C GLY A 130 -10.77 -12.35 -6.17
N PHE A 131 -9.85 -11.81 -5.37
CA PHE A 131 -9.88 -11.96 -3.92
C PHE A 131 -10.70 -10.83 -3.30
N LEU A 132 -11.71 -11.16 -2.52
CA LEU A 132 -12.53 -10.16 -1.82
C LEU A 132 -11.77 -9.65 -0.59
N ILE A 133 -11.37 -8.38 -0.65
CA ILE A 133 -10.74 -7.67 0.46
C ILE A 133 -11.84 -6.90 1.21
N PRO A 134 -12.27 -7.36 2.39
CA PRO A 134 -13.27 -6.64 3.17
C PRO A 134 -12.70 -5.35 3.76
N PRO A 135 -13.55 -4.38 4.11
CA PRO A 135 -13.17 -3.22 4.92
C PRO A 135 -12.45 -3.66 6.20
N ASP A 136 -11.18 -3.28 6.34
CA ASP A 136 -10.33 -3.75 7.45
C ASP A 136 -9.12 -2.82 7.59
N ILE A 137 -9.05 -2.11 8.72
CA ILE A 137 -7.96 -1.17 9.04
C ILE A 137 -6.60 -1.87 9.21
N THR A 138 -6.58 -3.16 9.50
CA THR A 138 -5.33 -3.94 9.65
C THR A 138 -4.73 -4.34 8.29
N GLY A 139 -5.55 -4.27 7.24
CA GLY A 139 -5.21 -4.62 5.87
C GLY A 139 -5.06 -6.12 5.64
N LYS A 140 -5.21 -6.52 4.38
CA LYS A 140 -4.88 -7.86 3.90
C LYS A 140 -3.47 -7.87 3.33
N ARG A 141 -2.67 -8.83 3.76
CA ARG A 141 -1.31 -9.00 3.25
C ARG A 141 -1.37 -9.59 1.85
N ILE A 142 -0.76 -8.88 0.92
CA ILE A 142 -0.64 -9.29 -0.47
C ILE A 142 0.53 -10.25 -0.63
N ILE A 143 1.69 -9.87 -0.09
CA ILE A 143 2.91 -10.67 -0.22
C ILE A 143 3.89 -10.34 0.91
N LYS A 144 4.70 -11.33 1.29
CA LYS A 144 5.85 -11.16 2.17
C LYS A 144 7.12 -11.39 1.38
N MET A 145 8.01 -10.43 1.45
CA MET A 145 9.23 -10.36 0.67
C MET A 145 10.44 -10.48 1.56
N LYS A 146 11.55 -10.87 0.93
CA LYS A 146 12.84 -11.05 1.54
C LYS A 146 13.92 -10.44 0.66
N LEU A 147 14.66 -9.51 1.23
CA LEU A 147 15.87 -8.93 0.66
C LEU A 147 17.06 -9.49 1.44
N ARG A 148 18.10 -9.93 0.74
CA ARG A 148 19.33 -10.43 1.36
C ARG A 148 20.57 -9.90 0.66
N THR A 149 21.61 -9.57 1.42
CA THR A 149 22.95 -9.29 0.88
C THR A 149 23.87 -10.51 0.97
N SER A 150 24.83 -10.63 0.05
CA SER A 150 25.92 -11.60 0.14
C SER A 150 27.00 -11.20 1.15
N ALA A 151 27.03 -9.92 1.57
CA ALA A 151 27.86 -9.48 2.68
C ALA A 151 27.41 -10.12 4.01
N SER A 152 28.25 -10.01 5.05
CA SER A 152 27.93 -10.52 6.39
C SER A 152 26.78 -9.77 7.06
N SER A 153 26.53 -8.53 6.66
CA SER A 153 25.41 -7.71 7.12
C SER A 153 25.06 -6.65 6.08
N PHE A 154 23.85 -6.10 6.18
CA PHE A 154 23.54 -4.83 5.51
C PHE A 154 24.41 -3.69 6.03
N LEU A 155 24.41 -2.58 5.29
CA LEU A 155 25.05 -1.34 5.73
C LEU A 155 24.25 -0.78 6.89
N ILE A 156 24.87 -0.76 8.06
CA ILE A 156 24.29 -0.21 9.28
C ILE A 156 24.81 1.21 9.47
N LYS A 157 23.90 2.17 9.65
CA LYS A 157 24.22 3.56 9.99
C LYS A 157 23.96 3.79 11.48
N ASN A 158 24.75 4.67 12.08
CA ASN A 158 24.52 5.21 13.40
C ASN A 158 23.80 6.56 13.25
N GLY A 159 22.62 6.71 13.85
CA GLY A 159 21.86 7.95 13.89
C GLY A 159 21.51 8.37 15.31
N ALA A 160 20.89 9.55 15.44
CA ALA A 160 20.51 10.15 16.72
C ALA A 160 19.63 9.25 17.61
N ILE A 161 18.93 8.30 16.99
CA ILE A 161 17.99 7.41 17.64
C ILE A 161 18.56 5.99 17.80
N GLY A 162 19.77 5.69 17.30
CA GLY A 162 20.38 4.36 17.35
C GLY A 162 20.85 3.89 15.99
N TYR A 163 21.04 2.57 15.85
CA TYR A 163 21.56 1.97 14.63
C TYR A 163 20.45 1.40 13.74
N TYR A 164 20.55 1.61 12.43
CA TYR A 164 19.51 1.21 11.47
C TYR A 164 20.10 0.83 10.11
N VAL A 165 19.34 0.04 9.35
CA VAL A 165 19.59 -0.26 7.93
C VAL A 165 18.98 0.84 7.06
N GLU A 166 19.82 1.46 6.24
CA GLU A 166 19.44 2.59 5.38
C GLU A 166 18.89 2.09 4.04
N LEU A 167 17.63 1.68 4.01
CA LEU A 167 16.99 1.21 2.76
C LEU A 167 16.35 2.34 1.94
N TYR A 168 15.85 3.40 2.60
CA TYR A 168 15.04 4.47 1.98
C TYR A 168 14.02 3.97 0.94
N PRO A 169 13.10 3.07 1.34
CA PRO A 169 12.11 2.56 0.42
C PRO A 169 11.19 3.68 -0.04
N GLU A 170 10.86 3.69 -1.33
CA GLU A 170 9.88 4.61 -1.91
C GLU A 170 9.04 3.87 -2.95
N TRP A 171 7.72 4.03 -2.90
CA TRP A 171 6.84 3.53 -3.94
C TRP A 171 7.07 4.29 -5.25
N ARG A 172 7.32 3.57 -6.34
CA ARG A 172 7.45 4.20 -7.65
C ARG A 172 6.07 4.48 -8.24
N ASN A 173 5.63 5.73 -8.15
CA ASN A 173 4.26 6.15 -8.46
C ASN A 173 4.11 7.03 -9.72
N LEU A 174 5.12 7.04 -10.60
CA LEU A 174 5.10 7.88 -11.81
C LEU A 174 4.07 7.38 -12.84
N PRO A 175 3.40 8.24 -13.61
CA PRO A 175 2.29 7.88 -14.50
C PRO A 175 2.68 7.16 -15.80
N MET A 176 3.65 6.24 -15.80
CA MET A 176 4.13 5.53 -17.00
C MET A 176 4.36 4.03 -16.74
N GLU A 177 4.71 3.26 -17.78
CA GLU A 177 4.92 1.78 -17.82
C GLU A 177 5.88 1.17 -16.78
N ASN A 178 6.42 1.97 -15.86
CA ASN A 178 7.36 1.56 -14.83
C ASN A 178 6.91 2.11 -13.47
N SER A 179 5.69 1.75 -13.07
CA SER A 179 5.05 2.20 -11.83
C SER A 179 4.45 1.03 -11.05
N THR A 180 4.19 1.26 -9.77
CA THR A 180 3.34 0.38 -8.97
C THR A 180 1.90 0.50 -9.49
N ASN A 181 1.28 -0.63 -9.84
CA ASN A 181 -0.07 -0.69 -10.36
C ASN A 181 -0.90 -1.73 -9.61
N ILE A 182 -2.14 -1.38 -9.25
CA ILE A 182 -3.07 -2.24 -8.52
C ILE A 182 -4.34 -2.33 -9.34
N PHE A 183 -4.81 -3.55 -9.53
CA PHE A 183 -6.01 -3.82 -10.31
C PHE A 183 -7.08 -4.49 -9.47
N ALA A 184 -8.31 -4.04 -9.65
CA ALA A 184 -9.50 -4.60 -9.04
C ALA A 184 -10.64 -4.64 -10.05
N TYR A 185 -11.67 -5.42 -9.76
CA TYR A 185 -12.91 -5.43 -10.51
C TYR A 185 -13.90 -4.43 -9.92
N GLU A 186 -14.39 -3.52 -10.77
CA GLU A 186 -15.51 -2.62 -10.47
C GLU A 186 -16.57 -2.82 -11.56
N ASP A 187 -17.79 -3.17 -11.17
CA ASP A 187 -18.89 -3.45 -12.10
C ASP A 187 -18.49 -4.48 -13.18
N SER A 188 -17.81 -5.54 -12.75
CA SER A 188 -17.24 -6.61 -13.60
C SER A 188 -16.19 -6.17 -14.63
N ARG A 189 -15.64 -4.96 -14.50
CA ARG A 189 -14.56 -4.46 -15.36
C ARG A 189 -13.27 -4.35 -14.57
N LEU A 190 -12.18 -4.83 -15.16
CA LEU A 190 -10.84 -4.65 -14.59
C LEU A 190 -10.46 -3.18 -14.64
N ARG A 191 -10.14 -2.59 -13.49
CA ARG A 191 -9.75 -1.19 -13.33
C ARG A 191 -8.38 -1.12 -12.67
N ASN A 192 -7.52 -0.24 -13.18
CA ASN A 192 -6.36 0.21 -12.44
C ASN A 192 -6.85 1.19 -11.38
N ILE A 193 -6.81 0.77 -10.13
CA ILE A 193 -7.30 1.58 -9.02
C ILE A 193 -6.20 2.44 -8.41
N THR A 194 -4.93 2.28 -8.85
CA THR A 194 -3.74 2.95 -8.29
C THR A 194 -3.94 4.43 -7.99
N SER A 195 -3.81 4.77 -6.71
CA SER A 195 -3.74 6.13 -6.22
C SER A 195 -2.44 6.35 -5.43
N PRO A 196 -1.46 7.08 -6.00
CA PRO A 196 -0.20 7.40 -5.31
C PRO A 196 -0.38 8.07 -3.95
N GLN A 197 -1.43 8.87 -3.76
CA GLN A 197 -1.70 9.54 -2.47
C GLN A 197 -2.05 8.54 -1.37
N ASN A 198 -2.44 7.32 -1.74
CA ASN A 198 -2.83 6.27 -0.82
C ASN A 198 -1.73 5.20 -0.67
N HIS A 199 -0.52 5.46 -1.17
CA HIS A 199 0.63 4.58 -1.02
C HIS A 199 1.47 5.02 0.17
N PHE A 200 1.39 4.26 1.25
CA PHE A 200 2.09 4.56 2.49
C PHE A 200 3.25 3.59 2.70
N ILE A 201 4.27 4.10 3.38
CA ILE A 201 5.39 3.32 3.89
C ILE A 201 5.39 3.50 5.39
N ASN A 202 5.16 2.42 6.12
CA ASN A 202 5.31 2.43 7.56
C ASN A 202 6.71 1.99 7.92
N GLY A 203 7.46 2.95 8.46
CA GLY A 203 8.89 2.87 8.69
C GLY A 203 9.52 4.24 8.54
N ILE A 204 9.13 5.19 9.39
CA ILE A 204 9.91 6.42 9.57
C ILE A 204 11.19 6.02 10.32
N GLY A 205 12.21 5.61 9.57
CA GLY A 205 13.37 4.92 10.14
C GLY A 205 12.96 3.56 10.73
N LEU A 206 13.90 2.64 10.83
CA LEU A 206 13.71 1.52 11.75
C LEU A 206 13.67 2.16 13.14
N THR A 207 12.49 2.34 13.72
CA THR A 207 12.34 2.96 15.04
C THR A 207 13.21 2.20 16.04
N PRO A 208 13.97 2.90 16.90
CA PRO A 208 14.77 2.25 17.93
C PRO A 208 13.82 1.54 18.88
N VAL A 209 14.12 0.29 19.17
CA VAL A 209 13.70 -0.25 20.46
C VAL A 209 14.64 0.38 21.48
N GLU A 210 14.10 1.21 22.38
CA GLU A 210 14.83 1.60 23.58
C GLU A 210 15.41 0.32 24.20
N LEU A 211 16.74 0.28 24.33
CA LEU A 211 17.37 -0.70 25.20
C LEU A 211 16.91 -0.35 26.62
N THR A 212 15.85 -0.98 27.09
CA THR A 212 15.66 -1.15 28.53
C THR A 212 16.84 -1.97 29.02
N SER A 213 17.89 -1.24 29.43
CA SER A 213 19.05 -1.65 30.21
C SER A 213 19.22 -3.16 30.37
N LEU A 214 19.92 -3.78 29.42
CA LEU A 214 20.55 -5.06 29.66
C LEU A 214 21.58 -4.84 30.77
N HIS A 215 21.23 -5.23 32.00
CA HIS A 215 22.15 -5.28 33.12
C HIS A 215 23.28 -6.25 32.75
N LEU A 216 24.45 -5.71 32.46
CA LEU A 216 25.69 -6.47 32.53
C LEU A 216 25.90 -6.84 34.01
N LYS A 217 25.96 -8.14 34.29
CA LYS A 217 26.63 -8.65 35.48
C LYS A 217 28.12 -8.76 35.19
#